data_AF-A0A318XJA9-F1
#
_entry.id   AF-A0A318XJA9-F1
#
_cell.length_a   1.000
_cell.length_b   1.000
_cell.length_c   1.000
_cell.angle_alpha   90.00
_cell.angle_beta   90.00
_cell.angle_gamma   90.00
#
_symmetry.space_group_name_H-M   'P 1'
#
loop_
_entity.id
_entity.type
_entity.pdbx_description
1 polymer ?
#
loop_
_entity_poly.entity_id
_entity_poly.type
_entity_poly.pdbx_seq_one_letter_code
_entity_poly.pdbx_strand_id
1 'polypeptide(L)'
;MKSYFFEYIDNIPGEFHSNLVSVGHILVISIIISFWIIMLRLFKYKKEEKKWRLLLIASLSLPLLEAAQTLWYIYVRQFSLGYALPLHLCSLMCIILPLMVITRNKLLMEYSYAIGLAPSFITMLTPDVYYYPSFSFIYLQTMLAHGIICFIPVFLICCMGFRPHIRNLPKSVAMMIGLAIIMIPVNYITEGNYFYLRYPAAGSIMEYFAKSAGSPGYLVPVFLLGCILWLLMYLPFILTGHKKKHSKRLVKEDEIKQLVIHN
;
A
#
# COMPACT_ATOMS: atom_id res chain seq x y z
N MET A 1 16.20 -30.80 -8.97
CA MET A 1 15.53 -29.60 -9.52
C MET A 1 16.22 -28.39 -8.88
N LYS A 2 16.96 -27.55 -9.62
CA LYS A 2 17.47 -26.31 -9.05
C LYS A 2 16.27 -25.45 -8.63
N SER A 3 16.25 -24.97 -7.39
CA SER A 3 15.21 -24.06 -6.94
C SER A 3 15.59 -22.65 -7.37
N TYR A 4 14.83 -22.06 -8.30
CA TYR A 4 14.99 -20.66 -8.71
C TYR A 4 14.34 -19.67 -7.73
N PHE A 5 14.00 -20.12 -6.52
CA PHE A 5 13.19 -19.35 -5.59
C PHE A 5 13.87 -18.04 -5.14
N PHE A 6 15.17 -18.08 -4.85
CA PHE A 6 15.94 -16.89 -4.43
C PHE A 6 16.77 -16.29 -5.57
N GLU A 7 16.56 -16.74 -6.81
CA GLU A 7 17.42 -16.37 -7.92
C GLU A 7 17.00 -15.01 -8.52
N TYR A 8 17.96 -14.22 -8.99
CA TYR A 8 17.68 -13.02 -9.78
C TYR A 8 17.27 -13.39 -11.20
N ILE A 9 16.45 -12.56 -11.85
CA ILE A 9 15.83 -12.88 -13.14
C ILE A 9 16.84 -13.31 -14.21
N ASP A 10 18.02 -12.69 -14.26
CA ASP A 10 19.05 -12.96 -15.28
C ASP A 10 19.58 -14.42 -15.25
N ASN A 11 19.44 -15.09 -14.10
CA ASN A 11 19.88 -16.47 -13.90
C ASN A 11 18.73 -17.48 -14.05
N ILE A 12 17.50 -17.03 -14.29
CA ILE A 12 16.33 -17.88 -14.48
C ILE A 12 16.17 -18.14 -15.99
N PRO A 13 16.11 -19.42 -16.44
CA PRO A 13 15.84 -19.71 -17.84
C PRO A 13 14.49 -19.14 -18.29
N GLY A 14 14.45 -18.56 -19.49
CA GLY A 14 13.26 -17.85 -19.99
C GLY A 14 11.99 -18.70 -20.06
N GLU A 15 12.09 -20.02 -20.16
CA GLU A 15 10.97 -20.96 -20.09
C GLU A 15 10.23 -20.95 -18.74
N PHE A 16 10.87 -20.47 -17.67
CA PHE A 16 10.26 -20.30 -16.35
C PHE A 16 9.72 -18.89 -16.11
N HIS A 17 9.96 -17.94 -17.02
CA HIS A 17 9.42 -16.59 -16.88
C HIS A 17 7.89 -16.63 -16.93
N SER A 18 7.28 -15.81 -16.09
CA SER A 18 5.83 -15.69 -16.05
C SER A 18 5.34 -14.53 -16.91
N ASN A 19 4.05 -14.56 -17.20
CA ASN A 19 3.34 -13.45 -17.81
C ASN A 19 2.33 -12.91 -16.81
N LEU A 20 1.88 -11.68 -17.05
CA LEU A 20 0.89 -11.00 -16.23
C LEU A 20 -0.37 -11.84 -15.98
N VAL A 21 -0.90 -12.49 -17.02
CA VAL A 21 -2.14 -13.29 -16.95
C VAL A 21 -1.86 -14.78 -16.71
N SER A 22 -0.75 -15.10 -16.04
CA SER A 22 -0.41 -16.50 -15.72
C SER A 22 -1.36 -17.11 -14.70
N VAL A 23 -1.55 -18.44 -14.77
CA VAL A 23 -2.34 -19.20 -13.79
C VAL A 23 -1.79 -19.00 -12.38
N GLY A 24 -0.45 -18.96 -12.22
CA GLY A 24 0.20 -18.68 -10.94
C GLY A 24 -0.17 -17.32 -10.36
N HIS A 25 -0.21 -16.26 -11.19
CA HIS A 25 -0.63 -14.93 -10.77
C HIS A 25 -2.08 -14.91 -10.28
N ILE A 26 -2.99 -15.49 -11.06
CA ILE A 26 -4.42 -15.58 -10.73
C ILE A 26 -4.63 -16.35 -9.41
N LEU A 27 -3.92 -17.46 -9.22
CA LEU A 27 -4.00 -18.25 -7.99
C LEU A 27 -3.52 -17.44 -6.77
N VAL A 28 -2.40 -16.74 -6.87
CA VAL A 28 -1.87 -15.91 -5.77
C VAL A 28 -2.84 -14.79 -5.40
N ILE A 29 -3.38 -14.05 -6.38
CA ILE A 29 -4.41 -13.04 -6.12
C ILE A 29 -5.64 -13.68 -5.47
N SER A 30 -6.12 -14.80 -5.99
CA SER A 30 -7.30 -15.49 -5.46
C SER A 30 -7.11 -15.91 -4.00
N ILE A 31 -5.91 -16.38 -3.63
CA ILE A 31 -5.55 -16.71 -2.25
C ILE A 31 -5.58 -15.46 -1.37
N ILE A 32 -4.96 -14.36 -1.82
CA ILE A 32 -4.92 -13.10 -1.04
C ILE A 32 -6.33 -12.55 -0.82
N ILE A 33 -7.17 -12.48 -1.86
CA ILE A 33 -8.55 -12.00 -1.76
C ILE A 33 -9.40 -12.92 -0.88
N SER A 34 -9.24 -14.25 -1.01
CA SER A 34 -9.92 -15.21 -0.14
C SER A 34 -9.53 -15.02 1.32
N PHE A 35 -8.23 -14.84 1.58
CA PHE A 35 -7.72 -14.53 2.92
C PHE A 35 -8.33 -13.24 3.47
N TRP A 36 -8.41 -12.16 2.68
CA TRP A 36 -9.06 -10.91 3.10
C TRP A 36 -10.53 -11.14 3.46
N ILE A 37 -11.31 -11.81 2.61
CA ILE A 37 -12.73 -12.08 2.85
C ILE A 37 -12.91 -12.87 4.15
N ILE A 38 -12.09 -13.90 4.37
CA ILE A 38 -12.13 -14.70 5.60
C ILE A 38 -11.80 -13.84 6.82
N MET A 39 -10.71 -13.07 6.78
CA MET A 39 -10.33 -12.18 7.88
C MET A 39 -11.40 -11.12 8.19
N LEU A 40 -11.96 -10.48 7.17
CA LEU A 40 -13.03 -9.49 7.32
C LEU A 40 -14.27 -10.11 7.99
N ARG A 41 -14.68 -11.30 7.58
CA ARG A 41 -15.82 -12.02 8.18
C ARG A 41 -15.54 -12.42 9.62
N LEU A 42 -14.37 -13.02 9.88
CA LEU A 42 -13.98 -13.51 11.21
C LEU A 42 -13.86 -12.37 12.23
N PHE A 43 -13.40 -11.20 11.81
CA PHE A 43 -13.15 -10.06 12.70
C PHE A 43 -14.28 -9.04 12.76
N LYS A 44 -15.27 -9.06 11.85
CA LYS A 44 -16.38 -8.07 11.80
C LYS A 44 -16.99 -7.75 13.16
N TYR A 45 -17.30 -8.79 13.94
CA TYR A 45 -17.99 -8.69 15.24
C TYR A 45 -17.07 -8.97 16.44
N LYS A 46 -15.74 -9.06 16.24
CA LYS A 46 -14.80 -9.22 17.36
C LYS A 46 -14.65 -7.91 18.14
N LYS A 47 -14.24 -8.03 19.41
CA LYS A 47 -13.86 -6.89 20.26
C LYS A 47 -12.79 -6.04 19.58
N GLU A 48 -12.84 -4.74 19.80
CA GLU A 48 -11.93 -3.77 19.17
C GLU A 48 -10.45 -4.07 19.43
N GLU A 49 -10.11 -4.52 20.64
CA GLU A 49 -8.77 -4.95 21.01
C GLU A 49 -8.21 -6.04 20.07
N LYS A 50 -9.02 -7.06 19.73
CA LYS A 50 -8.60 -8.12 18.81
C LYS A 50 -8.38 -7.60 17.39
N LYS A 51 -9.19 -6.64 16.96
CA LYS A 51 -9.07 -5.99 15.65
C LYS A 51 -7.79 -5.15 15.56
N TRP A 52 -7.50 -4.35 16.60
CA TRP A 52 -6.25 -3.61 16.69
C TRP A 52 -5.02 -4.52 16.77
N ARG A 53 -5.10 -5.64 17.50
CA ARG A 53 -4.02 -6.63 17.54
C ARG A 53 -3.74 -7.24 16.16
N LEU A 54 -4.79 -7.56 15.39
CA LEU A 54 -4.63 -8.03 14.01
C LEU A 54 -3.93 -6.96 13.15
N LEU A 55 -4.39 -5.72 13.20
CA LEU A 55 -3.77 -4.61 12.47
C LEU A 55 -2.31 -4.40 12.89
N LEU A 56 -1.99 -4.55 14.18
CA LEU A 56 -0.64 -4.42 14.69
C LEU A 56 0.27 -5.50 14.10
N ILE A 57 -0.14 -6.78 14.18
CA ILE A 57 0.62 -7.90 13.61
C ILE A 57 0.80 -7.73 12.11
N ALA A 58 -0.28 -7.40 11.39
CA ALA A 58 -0.22 -7.18 9.94
C ALA A 58 0.73 -6.03 9.60
N SER A 59 0.59 -4.88 10.27
CA SER A 59 1.44 -3.71 10.01
C SER A 59 2.91 -3.98 10.34
N LEU A 60 3.23 -4.60 11.46
CA LEU A 60 4.61 -4.92 11.85
C LEU A 60 5.28 -5.97 10.97
N SER A 61 4.51 -6.77 10.23
CA SER A 61 5.08 -7.65 9.21
C SER A 61 5.62 -6.90 7.98
N LEU A 62 5.16 -5.67 7.71
CA LEU A 62 5.61 -4.89 6.56
C LEU A 62 7.10 -4.50 6.65
N PRO A 63 7.61 -3.91 7.76
CA PRO A 63 9.05 -3.69 7.91
C PRO A 63 9.88 -4.97 7.78
N LEU A 64 9.35 -6.12 8.21
CA LEU A 64 10.04 -7.41 8.09
C LEU A 64 10.11 -7.87 6.63
N LEU A 65 9.02 -7.69 5.87
CA LEU A 65 8.98 -7.99 4.43
C LEU A 65 9.89 -7.06 3.63
N GLU A 66 9.96 -5.79 4.01
CA GLU A 66 10.89 -4.82 3.41
C GLU A 66 12.34 -5.23 3.70
N ALA A 67 12.67 -5.54 4.96
CA ALA A 67 14.00 -6.00 5.33
C ALA A 67 14.39 -7.30 4.61
N ALA A 68 13.45 -8.24 4.48
CA ALA A 68 13.68 -9.48 3.74
C ALA A 68 13.97 -9.21 2.26
N GLN A 69 13.27 -8.25 1.64
CA GLN A 69 13.53 -7.82 0.26
C GLN A 69 14.93 -7.21 0.12
N THR A 70 15.31 -6.31 1.03
CA THR A 70 16.65 -5.70 1.04
C THR A 70 17.73 -6.77 1.21
N LEU A 71 17.56 -7.70 2.14
CA LEU A 71 18.48 -8.83 2.35
C LEU A 71 18.60 -9.69 1.09
N TRP A 72 17.49 -9.91 0.38
CA TRP A 72 17.52 -10.63 -0.88
C TRP A 72 18.31 -9.90 -1.96
N TYR A 73 18.13 -8.58 -2.14
CA TYR A 73 18.95 -7.79 -3.08
C TYR A 73 20.45 -7.85 -2.74
N ILE A 74 20.81 -7.83 -1.46
CA ILE A 74 22.20 -8.01 -1.01
C ILE A 74 22.69 -9.42 -1.37
N TYR A 75 21.89 -10.45 -1.09
CA TYR A 75 22.21 -11.84 -1.36
C TYR A 75 22.47 -12.11 -2.85
N VAL A 76 21.62 -11.61 -3.74
CA VAL A 76 21.78 -11.75 -5.20
C VAL A 76 22.77 -10.75 -5.81
N ARG A 77 23.44 -9.93 -4.99
CA ARG A 77 24.41 -8.89 -5.41
C ARG A 77 23.84 -7.83 -6.36
N GLN A 78 22.55 -7.52 -6.20
CA GLN A 78 21.83 -6.48 -6.96
C GLN A 78 21.43 -5.29 -6.09
N PHE A 79 22.03 -5.17 -4.90
CA PHE A 79 21.79 -4.03 -4.02
C PHE A 79 22.41 -2.75 -4.60
N SER A 80 21.58 -1.72 -4.78
CA SER A 80 22.02 -0.37 -5.15
C SER A 80 21.29 0.67 -4.29
N LEU A 81 21.98 1.75 -3.93
CA LEU A 81 21.38 2.84 -3.16
C LEU A 81 20.26 3.55 -3.93
N GLY A 82 20.24 3.47 -5.26
CA GLY A 82 19.23 4.11 -6.10
C GLY A 82 17.91 3.36 -6.20
N TYR A 83 17.85 2.11 -5.73
CA TYR A 83 16.68 1.24 -5.88
C TYR A 83 16.32 0.46 -4.61
N ALA A 84 17.31 0.02 -3.82
CA ALA A 84 17.09 -0.89 -2.71
C ALA A 84 16.75 -0.19 -1.37
N LEU A 85 16.80 1.15 -1.29
CA LEU A 85 16.35 1.84 -0.07
C LEU A 85 14.82 1.87 -0.03
N PRO A 86 14.22 1.79 1.18
CA PRO A 86 12.78 1.76 1.37
C PRO A 86 12.14 3.15 1.22
N LEU A 87 12.45 3.84 0.12
CA LEU A 87 12.10 5.24 -0.14
C LEU A 87 11.07 5.39 -1.28
N HIS A 88 10.66 4.27 -1.90
CA HIS A 88 9.49 4.26 -2.76
C HIS A 88 8.19 4.42 -1.95
N LEU A 89 7.12 4.85 -2.62
CA LEU A 89 5.84 5.18 -1.95
C LEU A 89 5.28 3.99 -1.15
N CYS A 90 5.34 2.77 -1.69
CA CYS A 90 4.91 1.55 -0.99
C CYS A 90 5.84 1.20 0.18
N SER A 91 7.15 1.37 0.04
CA SER A 91 8.11 1.17 1.12
C SER A 91 7.90 2.15 2.29
N LEU A 92 7.51 3.39 2.00
CA LEU A 92 7.10 4.33 3.04
C LEU A 92 5.83 3.87 3.76
N MET A 93 4.91 3.18 3.08
CA MET A 93 3.74 2.56 3.75
C MET A 93 4.15 1.46 4.74
N CYS A 94 5.27 0.77 4.51
CA CYS A 94 5.82 -0.19 5.47
C CYS A 94 6.17 0.47 6.81
N ILE A 95 6.41 1.79 6.84
CA ILE A 95 6.67 2.57 8.07
C ILE A 95 5.39 3.26 8.56
N ILE A 96 4.64 3.89 7.64
CA ILE A 96 3.46 4.68 7.97
C ILE A 96 2.36 3.81 8.57
N LEU A 97 2.15 2.58 8.11
CA LEU A 97 1.09 1.71 8.61
C LEU A 97 1.33 1.23 10.05
N PRO A 98 2.52 0.75 10.45
CA PRO A 98 2.84 0.54 11.86
C PRO A 98 2.64 1.77 12.72
N LEU A 99 3.17 2.93 12.28
CA LEU A 99 3.04 4.19 13.01
C LEU A 99 1.56 4.56 13.20
N MET A 100 0.75 4.40 12.15
CA MET A 100 -0.69 4.61 12.16
C MET A 100 -1.41 3.71 13.17
N VAL A 101 -1.05 2.42 13.24
CA VAL A 101 -1.68 1.48 14.18
C VAL A 101 -1.28 1.78 15.62
N ILE A 102 -0.01 2.07 15.87
CA ILE A 102 0.52 2.38 17.21
C ILE A 102 -0.07 3.69 17.73
N THR A 103 -0.07 4.74 16.91
CA THR A 103 -0.56 6.07 17.31
C THR A 103 -2.07 6.23 17.22
N ARG A 104 -2.74 5.33 16.49
CA ARG A 104 -4.16 5.44 16.10
C ARG A 104 -4.49 6.80 15.48
N ASN A 105 -3.54 7.41 14.78
CA ASN A 105 -3.68 8.74 14.23
C ASN A 105 -4.65 8.74 13.04
N LYS A 106 -5.71 9.56 13.12
CA LYS A 106 -6.75 9.64 12.08
C LYS A 106 -6.24 10.16 10.74
N LEU A 107 -5.25 11.06 10.73
CA LEU A 107 -4.64 11.55 9.49
C LEU A 107 -3.85 10.42 8.80
N LEU A 108 -3.16 9.57 9.57
CA LEU A 108 -2.46 8.42 8.97
C LEU A 108 -3.43 7.33 8.47
N MET A 109 -4.62 7.19 9.07
CA MET A 109 -5.69 6.34 8.51
C MET A 109 -6.25 6.92 7.20
N GLU A 110 -6.42 8.24 7.12
CA GLU A 110 -6.78 8.92 5.87
C GLU A 110 -5.69 8.78 4.81
N TYR A 111 -4.43 8.83 5.21
CA TYR A 111 -3.31 8.66 4.30
C TYR A 111 -3.19 7.23 3.78
N SER A 112 -3.35 6.21 4.64
CA SER A 112 -3.35 4.81 4.21
C SER A 112 -4.47 4.53 3.22
N TYR A 113 -5.63 5.14 3.42
CA TYR A 113 -6.72 5.07 2.46
C TYR A 113 -6.39 5.80 1.17
N ALA A 114 -6.13 7.11 1.22
CA ALA A 114 -5.97 7.95 0.04
C ALA A 114 -4.77 7.55 -0.82
N ILE A 115 -3.62 7.28 -0.19
CA ILE A 115 -2.34 7.12 -0.89
C ILE A 115 -1.90 5.65 -0.93
N GLY A 116 -2.33 4.82 0.02
CA GLY A 116 -1.94 3.40 0.08
C GLY A 116 -2.83 2.47 -0.75
N LEU A 117 -4.15 2.64 -0.70
CA LEU A 117 -5.10 1.64 -1.21
C LEU A 117 -4.99 1.43 -2.72
N ALA A 118 -5.19 2.48 -3.53
CA ALA A 118 -5.22 2.32 -4.98
C ALA A 118 -3.87 1.89 -5.58
N PRO A 119 -2.72 2.50 -5.23
CA PRO A 119 -1.44 2.07 -5.77
C PRO A 119 -1.11 0.62 -5.43
N SER A 120 -1.33 0.20 -4.17
CA SER A 120 -1.06 -1.19 -3.79
C SER A 120 -1.98 -2.18 -4.50
N PHE A 121 -3.26 -1.84 -4.68
CA PHE A 121 -4.19 -2.65 -5.47
C PHE A 121 -3.76 -2.76 -6.94
N ILE A 122 -3.33 -1.66 -7.57
CA ILE A 122 -2.82 -1.68 -8.95
C ILE A 122 -1.55 -2.53 -9.03
N THR A 123 -0.59 -2.38 -8.13
CA THR A 123 0.63 -3.22 -8.12
C THR A 123 0.31 -4.69 -7.89
N MET A 124 -0.75 -5.02 -7.14
CA MET A 124 -1.17 -6.42 -7.04
C MET A 124 -1.69 -6.97 -8.38
N LEU A 125 -2.39 -6.17 -9.17
CA LEU A 125 -2.92 -6.57 -10.48
C LEU A 125 -1.86 -6.54 -11.58
N THR A 126 -0.92 -5.61 -11.49
CA THR A 126 0.16 -5.39 -12.45
C THR A 126 1.48 -5.20 -11.72
N PRO A 127 2.02 -6.27 -11.10
CA PRO A 127 3.27 -6.17 -10.35
C PRO A 127 4.41 -5.86 -11.31
N ASP A 128 5.34 -5.01 -10.90
CA ASP A 128 6.58 -4.71 -11.61
C ASP A 128 7.47 -5.94 -11.79
N VAL A 129 7.29 -6.96 -10.94
CA VAL A 129 7.98 -8.26 -11.00
C VAL A 129 7.16 -9.36 -11.70
N TYR A 130 6.17 -9.01 -12.54
CA TYR A 130 5.28 -9.98 -13.21
C TYR A 130 6.00 -11.06 -14.04
N TYR A 131 7.21 -10.77 -14.50
CA TYR A 131 8.03 -11.65 -15.31
C TYR A 131 8.76 -12.74 -14.51
N TYR A 132 8.85 -12.59 -13.18
CA TYR A 132 9.38 -13.64 -12.31
C TYR A 132 8.39 -14.81 -12.18
N PRO A 133 8.88 -16.06 -11.99
CA PRO A 133 8.02 -17.19 -11.62
C PRO A 133 7.13 -16.83 -10.43
N SER A 134 5.84 -17.19 -10.48
CA SER A 134 4.92 -16.93 -9.36
C SER A 134 5.36 -17.60 -8.04
N PHE A 135 6.23 -18.60 -8.12
CA PHE A 135 6.89 -19.24 -6.97
C PHE A 135 8.36 -18.80 -6.86
N SER A 136 8.59 -17.49 -6.83
CA SER A 136 9.87 -16.86 -6.50
C SER A 136 9.70 -15.96 -5.28
N PHE A 137 10.79 -15.77 -4.52
CA PHE A 137 10.80 -14.96 -3.31
C PHE A 137 10.33 -13.54 -3.59
N ILE A 138 10.93 -12.87 -4.58
CA ILE A 138 10.65 -11.46 -4.85
C ILE A 138 9.21 -11.24 -5.29
N TYR A 139 8.66 -12.16 -6.09
CA TYR A 139 7.27 -12.11 -6.51
C TYR A 139 6.32 -12.29 -5.31
N LEU A 140 6.51 -13.34 -4.50
CA LEU A 140 5.64 -13.61 -3.34
C LEU A 140 5.75 -12.52 -2.27
N GLN A 141 6.97 -12.02 -2.02
CA GLN A 141 7.20 -10.89 -1.12
C GLN A 141 6.46 -9.65 -1.61
N THR A 142 6.58 -9.32 -2.90
CA THR A 142 5.90 -8.16 -3.51
C THR A 142 4.39 -8.31 -3.36
N MET A 143 3.84 -9.49 -3.67
CA MET A 143 2.41 -9.75 -3.58
C MET A 143 1.89 -9.67 -2.15
N LEU A 144 2.65 -10.19 -1.18
CA LEU A 144 2.28 -10.18 0.22
C LEU A 144 2.34 -8.77 0.82
N ALA A 145 3.40 -8.00 0.54
CA ALA A 145 3.56 -6.64 1.04
C ALA A 145 2.42 -5.73 0.54
N HIS A 146 2.18 -5.72 -0.77
CA HIS A 146 1.08 -4.94 -1.35
C HIS A 146 -0.28 -5.46 -0.90
N GLY A 147 -0.41 -6.77 -0.71
CA GLY A 147 -1.57 -7.40 -0.13
C GLY A 147 -1.93 -6.84 1.25
N ILE A 148 -0.93 -6.67 2.11
CA ILE A 148 -1.13 -6.15 3.47
C ILE A 148 -1.39 -4.64 3.44
N ILE A 149 -0.65 -3.88 2.62
CA ILE A 149 -0.85 -2.42 2.45
C ILE A 149 -2.28 -2.13 1.98
N CYS A 150 -2.82 -2.92 1.06
CA CYS A 150 -4.20 -2.81 0.58
C CYS A 150 -5.22 -3.27 1.62
N PHE A 151 -4.93 -4.37 2.34
CA PHE A 151 -5.83 -4.94 3.33
C PHE A 151 -6.12 -4.00 4.51
N ILE A 152 -5.11 -3.31 5.04
CA ILE A 152 -5.26 -2.46 6.23
C ILE A 152 -6.35 -1.38 6.08
N PRO A 153 -6.34 -0.50 5.06
CA PRO A 153 -7.40 0.49 4.87
C PRO A 153 -8.77 -0.13 4.60
N VAL A 154 -8.85 -1.26 3.88
CA VAL A 154 -10.10 -2.02 3.68
C VAL A 154 -10.64 -2.51 5.03
N PHE A 155 -9.78 -3.07 5.87
CA PHE A 155 -10.14 -3.55 7.20
C PHE A 155 -10.59 -2.40 8.11
N LEU A 156 -9.93 -1.24 8.06
CA LEU A 156 -10.34 -0.04 8.79
C LEU A 156 -11.80 0.34 8.43
N ILE A 157 -12.13 0.34 7.14
CA ILE A 157 -13.48 0.68 6.66
C ILE A 157 -14.51 -0.39 7.07
N CYS A 158 -14.22 -1.66 6.82
CA CYS A 158 -15.20 -2.74 6.98
C CYS A 158 -15.39 -3.16 8.44
N CYS A 159 -14.34 -3.13 9.25
CA CYS A 159 -14.33 -3.72 10.59
C CYS A 159 -14.15 -2.68 11.71
N MET A 160 -13.49 -1.55 11.45
CA MET A 160 -13.18 -0.52 12.46
C MET A 160 -14.10 0.70 12.42
N GLY A 161 -15.01 0.76 11.44
CA GLY A 161 -15.93 1.90 11.29
C GLY A 161 -15.26 3.18 10.81
N PHE A 162 -14.00 3.12 10.35
CA PHE A 162 -13.32 4.25 9.74
C PHE A 162 -14.06 4.68 8.46
N ARG A 163 -14.22 6.00 8.28
CA ARG A 163 -14.89 6.58 7.13
C ARG A 163 -14.03 7.73 6.60
N PRO A 164 -13.39 7.57 5.43
CA PRO A 164 -12.61 8.63 4.80
C PRO A 164 -13.47 9.87 4.59
N HIS A 165 -12.87 11.04 4.83
CA HIS A 165 -13.54 12.32 4.68
C HIS A 165 -12.81 13.18 3.65
N ILE A 166 -13.52 13.67 2.62
CA ILE A 166 -12.93 14.42 1.51
C ILE A 166 -12.13 15.67 1.96
N ARG A 167 -12.58 16.36 3.01
CA ARG A 167 -11.83 17.46 3.68
C ARG A 167 -10.43 17.08 4.20
N ASN A 168 -10.16 15.80 4.44
CA ASN A 168 -8.84 15.33 4.86
C ASN A 168 -7.94 14.97 3.67
N LEU A 169 -8.51 14.73 2.49
CA LEU A 169 -7.75 14.37 1.29
C LEU A 169 -6.64 15.39 0.98
N PRO A 170 -6.85 16.73 1.02
CA PRO A 170 -5.77 17.69 0.78
C PRO A 170 -4.59 17.54 1.74
N LYS A 171 -4.81 17.12 2.99
CA LYS A 171 -3.73 16.87 3.95
C LYS A 171 -2.92 15.63 3.58
N SER A 172 -3.60 14.57 3.15
CA SER A 172 -2.93 13.35 2.66
C SER A 172 -2.12 13.63 1.40
N VAL A 173 -2.69 14.41 0.47
CA VAL A 173 -2.01 14.83 -0.76
C VAL A 173 -0.81 15.74 -0.44
N ALA A 174 -0.96 16.71 0.47
CA ALA A 174 0.14 17.56 0.90
C ALA A 174 1.28 16.74 1.54
N MET A 175 0.96 15.73 2.34
CA MET A 175 1.96 14.82 2.89
C MET A 175 2.68 14.03 1.79
N MET A 176 1.96 13.51 0.79
CA MET A 176 2.56 12.83 -0.36
C MET A 176 3.47 13.76 -1.17
N ILE A 177 3.03 15.00 -1.44
CA ILE A 177 3.83 16.00 -2.15
C ILE A 177 5.07 16.37 -1.34
N GLY A 178 4.94 16.56 -0.02
CA GLY A 178 6.07 16.83 0.86
C GLY A 178 7.12 15.71 0.80
N LEU A 179 6.69 14.44 0.85
CA LEU A 179 7.57 13.28 0.67
C LEU A 179 8.22 13.27 -0.72
N ALA A 180 7.46 13.56 -1.78
CA ALA A 180 8.00 13.66 -3.14
C ALA A 180 9.07 14.75 -3.28
N ILE A 181 8.88 15.92 -2.64
CA ILE A 181 9.87 17.00 -2.62
C ILE A 181 11.15 16.53 -1.93
N ILE A 182 11.05 15.81 -0.81
CA ILE A 182 12.20 15.23 -0.10
C ILE A 182 12.93 14.20 -1.00
N MET A 183 12.21 13.46 -1.83
CA MET A 183 12.81 12.48 -2.73
C MET A 183 13.65 13.11 -3.86
N ILE A 184 13.46 14.40 -4.18
CA ILE A 184 14.25 15.09 -5.21
C ILE A 184 15.75 15.06 -4.89
N PRO A 185 16.24 15.65 -3.78
CA PRO A 185 17.66 15.60 -3.43
C PRO A 185 18.14 14.16 -3.17
N VAL A 186 17.30 13.29 -2.59
CA VAL A 186 17.64 11.87 -2.38
C VAL A 186 17.97 11.19 -3.70
N ASN A 187 17.18 11.40 -4.75
CA ASN A 187 17.40 10.83 -6.08
C ASN A 187 18.71 11.31 -6.71
N TYR A 188 19.14 12.54 -6.44
CA TYR A 188 20.44 13.02 -6.90
C TYR A 188 21.59 12.38 -6.12
N ILE A 189 21.49 12.26 -4.80
CA ILE A 189 22.54 11.71 -3.93
C ILE A 189 22.73 10.21 -4.15
N THR A 190 21.63 9.48 -4.35
CA THR A 190 21.63 8.02 -4.51
C THR A 190 21.74 7.57 -5.96
N GLU A 191 21.76 8.51 -6.90
CA GLU A 191 21.56 8.28 -8.33
C GLU A 191 20.29 7.49 -8.66
N GLY A 192 19.32 7.44 -7.75
CA GLY A 192 18.09 6.64 -7.84
C GLY A 192 16.95 7.29 -8.60
N ASN A 193 15.79 6.63 -8.56
CA ASN A 193 14.53 7.11 -9.15
C ASN A 193 13.31 6.81 -8.27
N TYR A 194 13.44 7.13 -6.98
CA TYR A 194 12.35 7.09 -6.01
C TYR A 194 11.18 7.94 -6.47
N PHE A 195 9.97 7.41 -6.25
CA PHE A 195 8.70 7.98 -6.68
C PHE A 195 8.57 8.15 -8.21
N TYR A 196 9.52 7.63 -8.99
CA TYR A 196 9.61 7.85 -10.43
C TYR A 196 9.58 9.35 -10.75
N LEU A 197 10.45 10.13 -10.12
CA LEU A 197 10.53 11.58 -10.33
C LEU A 197 11.50 11.99 -11.46
N ARG A 198 12.50 11.15 -11.78
CA ARG A 198 13.51 11.45 -12.82
C ARG A 198 13.12 10.89 -14.18
N TYR A 199 12.61 9.67 -14.22
CA TYR A 199 12.17 9.01 -15.45
C TYR A 199 11.01 8.05 -15.16
N PRO A 200 10.11 7.81 -16.14
CA PRO A 200 8.95 6.94 -15.94
C PRO A 200 9.38 5.50 -15.68
N ALA A 201 8.56 4.76 -14.93
CA ALA A 201 8.74 3.32 -14.78
C ALA A 201 8.56 2.63 -16.15
N ALA A 202 9.54 1.81 -16.56
CA ALA A 202 9.52 1.11 -17.83
C ALA A 202 8.32 0.15 -17.92
N GLY A 203 7.66 0.10 -19.08
CA GLY A 203 6.49 -0.76 -19.31
C GLY A 203 5.23 -0.34 -18.55
N SER A 204 5.23 0.82 -17.87
CA SER A 204 4.09 1.32 -17.11
C SER A 204 3.28 2.37 -17.88
N ILE A 205 2.12 2.73 -17.33
CA ILE A 205 1.32 3.87 -17.81
C ILE A 205 2.09 5.20 -17.79
N MET A 206 3.11 5.33 -16.93
CA MET A 206 3.96 6.52 -16.89
C MET A 206 4.78 6.67 -18.17
N GLU A 207 5.20 5.56 -18.79
CA GLU A 207 5.95 5.60 -20.05
C GLU A 207 5.05 6.05 -21.21
N TYR A 208 3.78 5.62 -21.21
CA TYR A 208 2.78 6.11 -22.15
C TYR A 208 2.59 7.63 -22.01
N PHE A 209 2.45 8.13 -20.79
CA PHE A 209 2.34 9.56 -20.54
C PHE A 209 3.62 10.33 -20.89
N ALA A 210 4.79 9.73 -20.71
CA ALA A 210 6.06 10.35 -21.12
C ALA A 210 6.19 10.45 -22.65
N LYS A 211 5.65 9.50 -23.41
CA LYS A 211 5.60 9.59 -24.88
C LYS A 211 4.74 10.77 -25.35
N SER A 212 3.67 11.10 -24.64
CA SER A 212 2.78 12.22 -25.00
C SER A 212 3.20 13.58 -24.41
N ALA A 213 3.66 13.62 -23.17
CA ALA A 213 3.90 14.85 -22.40
C ALA A 213 5.38 15.12 -22.09
N GLY A 214 6.28 14.22 -22.48
CA GLY A 214 7.72 14.32 -22.21
C GLY A 214 8.11 13.96 -20.77
N SER A 215 9.40 14.05 -20.48
CA SER A 215 9.97 13.93 -19.13
C SER A 215 10.54 15.29 -18.70
N PRO A 216 10.10 15.90 -17.59
CA PRO A 216 9.27 15.34 -16.50
C PRO A 216 7.74 15.52 -16.70
N GLY A 217 7.27 15.95 -17.87
CA GLY A 217 5.85 16.30 -18.10
C GLY A 217 4.83 15.19 -17.80
N TYR A 218 5.21 13.91 -17.87
CA TYR A 218 4.36 12.77 -17.49
C TYR A 218 3.86 12.79 -16.05
N LEU A 219 4.53 13.52 -15.14
CA LEU A 219 4.08 13.64 -13.74
C LEU A 219 2.70 14.31 -13.63
N VAL A 220 2.37 15.21 -14.56
CA VAL A 220 1.06 15.90 -14.59
C VAL A 220 -0.09 14.90 -14.85
N PRO A 221 -0.11 14.13 -15.96
CA PRO A 221 -1.17 13.14 -16.18
C PRO A 221 -1.16 12.01 -15.14
N VAL A 222 0.00 11.63 -14.57
CA VAL A 222 0.04 10.71 -13.41
C VAL A 222 -0.72 11.28 -12.21
N PHE A 223 -0.47 12.55 -11.88
CA PHE A 223 -1.17 13.21 -10.78
C PHE A 223 -2.68 13.35 -11.06
N LEU A 224 -3.07 13.71 -12.29
CA LEU A 224 -4.47 13.77 -12.71
C LEU A 224 -5.16 12.40 -12.62
N LEU A 225 -4.48 11.33 -13.01
CA LEU A 225 -4.99 9.96 -12.81
C LEU A 225 -5.20 9.67 -11.32
N GLY A 226 -4.27 10.09 -10.46
CA GLY A 226 -4.43 10.05 -9.00
C GLY A 226 -5.68 10.79 -8.52
N CYS A 227 -5.94 12.00 -9.04
CA CYS A 227 -7.15 12.77 -8.73
C CYS A 227 -8.44 12.03 -9.12
N ILE A 228 -8.46 11.38 -10.29
CA ILE A 228 -9.61 10.56 -10.73
C ILE A 228 -9.81 9.38 -9.77
N LEU A 229 -8.73 8.67 -9.40
CA LEU A 229 -8.81 7.56 -8.45
C LEU A 229 -9.31 8.02 -7.07
N TRP A 230 -8.82 9.15 -6.55
CA TRP A 230 -9.33 9.71 -5.29
C TRP A 230 -10.80 10.09 -5.38
N LEU A 231 -11.26 10.66 -6.50
CA LEU A 231 -12.67 10.95 -6.69
C LEU A 231 -13.50 9.67 -6.58
N LEU A 232 -13.12 8.62 -7.31
CA LEU A 232 -13.80 7.31 -7.28
C LEU A 232 -13.80 6.70 -5.88
N MET A 233 -12.66 6.77 -5.17
CA MET A 233 -12.51 6.23 -3.82
C MET A 233 -13.33 6.99 -2.78
N TYR A 234 -13.40 8.32 -2.86
CA TYR A 234 -14.14 9.13 -1.88
C TYR A 234 -15.63 9.24 -2.21
N LEU A 235 -16.02 9.01 -3.47
CA LEU A 235 -17.40 9.15 -3.95
C LEU A 235 -18.43 8.38 -3.09
N PRO A 236 -18.24 7.09 -2.74
CA PRO A 236 -19.20 6.36 -1.90
C PRO A 236 -19.42 7.03 -0.54
N PHE A 237 -18.39 7.64 0.05
CA PHE A 237 -18.45 8.29 1.36
C PHE A 237 -19.06 9.69 1.31
N ILE A 238 -18.91 10.37 0.17
CA ILE A 238 -19.58 11.64 -0.11
C ILE A 238 -21.08 11.40 -0.29
N LEU A 239 -21.46 10.42 -1.12
CA LEU A 239 -22.87 10.11 -1.44
C LEU A 239 -23.65 9.54 -0.26
N THR A 240 -23.02 8.69 0.56
CA THR A 240 -23.69 8.09 1.73
C THR A 240 -23.78 9.01 2.95
N GLY A 241 -23.35 10.28 2.80
CA GLY A 241 -23.64 11.42 3.67
C GLY A 241 -23.70 11.07 5.16
N HIS A 242 -22.55 11.14 5.85
CA HIS A 242 -22.36 10.99 7.30
C HIS A 242 -23.67 10.88 8.10
N LYS A 243 -24.29 9.70 8.13
CA LYS A 243 -25.38 9.43 9.07
C LYS A 243 -24.73 9.51 10.46
N LYS A 244 -24.91 10.67 11.14
CA LYS A 244 -24.49 11.05 12.49
C LYS A 244 -25.00 10.09 13.59
N LYS A 245 -24.83 8.78 13.42
CA LYS A 245 -25.30 7.76 14.37
C LYS A 245 -24.17 7.28 15.30
N HIS A 246 -22.90 7.40 14.89
CA HIS A 246 -21.77 6.90 15.71
C HIS A 246 -21.18 7.95 16.67
N SER A 247 -21.13 9.22 16.28
CA SER A 247 -20.68 10.31 17.19
C SER A 247 -21.61 10.49 18.39
N LYS A 248 -22.93 10.33 18.23
CA LYS A 248 -23.88 10.35 19.36
C LYS A 248 -23.71 9.16 20.31
N ARG A 249 -23.15 8.03 19.85
CA ARG A 249 -22.96 6.85 20.69
C ARG A 249 -21.70 6.98 21.57
N LEU A 250 -20.62 7.53 21.03
CA LEU A 250 -19.38 7.78 21.79
C LEU A 250 -19.58 8.86 22.85
N VAL A 251 -20.27 9.95 22.52
CA VAL A 251 -20.61 11.01 23.50
C VAL A 251 -21.48 10.44 24.63
N LYS A 252 -22.47 9.59 24.29
CA LYS A 252 -23.35 8.97 25.28
C LYS A 252 -22.64 7.93 26.15
N GLU A 253 -21.65 7.21 25.62
CA GLU A 253 -20.82 6.26 26.39
C GLU A 253 -19.85 6.99 27.33
N ASP A 254 -19.36 8.18 26.98
CA ASP A 254 -18.54 9.03 27.86
C ASP A 254 -19.38 9.72 28.95
N GLU A 255 -20.59 10.20 28.63
CA GLU A 255 -21.54 10.72 29.63
C GLU A 255 -21.95 9.66 30.66
N ILE A 256 -22.24 8.43 30.22
CA ILE A 256 -22.57 7.32 31.12
C ILE A 256 -21.39 6.95 32.03
N LYS A 257 -20.16 6.96 31.50
CA LYS A 257 -18.96 6.71 32.32
C LYS A 257 -18.74 7.79 33.37
N GLN A 258 -19.00 9.06 33.05
CA GLN A 258 -18.87 10.14 34.04
C GLN A 258 -19.92 10.06 35.15
N LEU A 259 -21.15 9.64 34.83
CA LEU A 259 -22.23 9.45 35.81
C LEU A 259 -21.99 8.27 36.76
N VAL A 260 -21.27 7.24 36.34
CA VAL A 260 -20.93 6.07 37.17
C VAL A 260 -19.73 6.34 38.10
N ILE A 261 -18.89 7.33 37.79
CA ILE A 261 -17.73 7.69 38.61
C ILE A 261 -18.12 8.65 39.75
N HIS A 262 -19.27 9.32 39.64
CA HIS A 262 -19.73 10.36 40.59
C HIS A 262 -20.90 9.93 41.48
N ASN A 263 -21.27 8.64 41.49
CA ASN A 263 -22.20 8.02 42.44
C ASN A 263 -21.51 6.85 43.14
#